data_AF-A0A6A4HLX2-F1
#
_entry.id   AF-A0A6A4HLX2-F1
#
_cell.length_a   1.000
_cell.length_b   1.000
_cell.length_c   1.000
_cell.angle_alpha   90.00
_cell.angle_beta   90.00
_cell.angle_gamma   90.00
#
_symmetry.space_group_name_H-M   'P 1'
#
loop_
_entity.id
_entity.type
_entity.pdbx_description
1 polymer ?
#
loop_
_entity_poly.entity_id
_entity_poly.type
_entity_poly.pdbx_seq_one_letter_code
_entity_poly.pdbx_strand_id
1 'polypeptide(L)'
;MKTGNGTHTLLTKARTCNRERGLPLEQNTSGPLQLRYSPAGHCAVLVLRCASSFRPFHFVNDHWYKVEVEMRQPGTTIPSVLTLTRDTKLLYKNGAVQLQWYLLVNYDFTLFPNVI
;
A
#
# COMPACT_ATOMS: atom_id res chain seq x y z
N MET A 1 -18.57 6.77 -33.55
CA MET A 1 -17.22 7.11 -33.03
C MET A 1 -16.71 5.94 -32.19
N LYS A 2 -15.63 5.26 -32.62
CA LYS A 2 -15.06 4.09 -31.91
C LYS A 2 -14.03 4.56 -30.86
N THR A 3 -14.38 4.56 -29.58
CA THR A 3 -13.40 4.69 -28.48
C THR A 3 -12.89 3.29 -28.12
N GLY A 4 -11.91 2.78 -28.86
CA GLY A 4 -11.54 1.36 -28.79
C GLY A 4 -10.08 1.02 -28.52
N ASN A 5 -9.15 1.99 -28.38
CA ASN A 5 -7.72 1.64 -28.34
C ASN A 5 -6.80 2.53 -27.50
N GLY A 6 -7.28 3.66 -26.96
CA GLY A 6 -6.42 4.64 -26.28
C GLY A 6 -5.81 4.12 -24.96
N THR A 7 -6.60 3.40 -24.17
CA THR A 7 -6.15 2.82 -22.89
C THR A 7 -5.12 1.70 -23.09
N HIS A 8 -5.24 0.94 -24.17
CA HIS A 8 -4.26 -0.11 -24.52
C HIS A 8 -2.89 0.48 -24.88
N THR A 9 -2.87 1.60 -25.63
CA THR A 9 -1.62 2.29 -25.98
C THR A 9 -0.91 2.85 -24.75
N LEU A 10 -1.65 3.47 -23.83
CA LEU A 10 -1.08 4.00 -22.58
C LEU A 10 -0.50 2.89 -21.70
N LEU A 11 -1.25 1.79 -21.53
CA LEU A 11 -0.79 0.62 -20.77
C LEU A 11 0.49 0.01 -21.38
N THR A 12 0.54 -0.08 -22.71
CA THR A 12 1.72 -0.59 -23.44
C THR A 12 2.93 0.30 -23.21
N LYS A 13 2.78 1.64 -23.31
CA LYS A 13 3.87 2.58 -23.05
C LYS A 13 4.36 2.51 -21.60
N ALA A 14 3.45 2.40 -20.63
CA ALA A 14 3.81 2.27 -19.22
C ALA A 14 4.62 0.98 -18.96
N ARG A 15 4.22 -0.15 -19.55
CA ARG A 15 4.95 -1.42 -19.44
C ARG A 15 6.35 -1.34 -20.05
N THR A 16 6.50 -0.71 -21.21
CA THR A 16 7.81 -0.49 -21.85
C THR A 16 8.72 0.36 -20.98
N CYS A 17 8.19 1.46 -20.41
CA CYS A 17 8.95 2.32 -19.49
C CYS A 17 9.43 1.55 -18.25
N ASN A 18 8.58 0.71 -17.65
CA ASN A 18 8.97 -0.12 -16.51
C ASN A 18 10.10 -1.09 -16.86
N ARG A 19 10.06 -1.69 -18.07
CA ARG A 19 11.13 -2.58 -18.55
C ARG A 19 12.46 -1.84 -18.71
N GLU A 20 12.45 -0.63 -19.28
CA GLU A 20 13.65 0.19 -19.45
C GLU A 20 14.27 0.62 -18.11
N ARG A 21 13.43 0.81 -17.09
CA ARG A 21 13.86 1.12 -15.71
C ARG A 21 14.37 -0.11 -14.94
N GLY A 22 14.37 -1.30 -15.54
CA GLY A 22 14.76 -2.54 -14.87
C GLY A 22 13.76 -3.01 -13.81
N LEU A 23 12.54 -2.46 -13.81
CA LEU A 23 11.49 -2.93 -12.91
C LEU A 23 10.92 -4.24 -13.49
N PRO A 24 10.76 -5.29 -12.67
CA PRO A 24 10.09 -6.50 -13.14
C PRO A 24 8.72 -6.12 -13.68
N LEU A 25 8.41 -6.61 -14.90
CA LEU A 25 7.05 -6.54 -15.46
C LEU A 25 6.13 -7.06 -14.36
N GLU A 26 5.15 -6.26 -13.94
CA GLU A 26 4.12 -6.63 -12.95
C GLU A 26 3.70 -8.07 -13.24
N GLN A 27 4.32 -9.01 -12.51
CA GLN A 27 3.88 -10.37 -12.50
C GLN A 27 2.55 -10.22 -11.78
N ASN A 28 1.46 -10.55 -12.48
CA ASN A 28 0.21 -10.86 -11.82
C ASN A 28 0.58 -11.77 -10.65
N THR A 29 0.64 -11.22 -9.44
CA THR A 29 0.96 -11.97 -8.23
C THR A 29 -0.32 -12.69 -7.86
N SER A 30 -0.72 -13.60 -8.76
CA SER A 30 -1.85 -14.51 -8.64
C SER A 30 -1.36 -15.88 -8.15
N GLY A 31 -0.13 -15.97 -7.67
CA GLY A 31 0.32 -17.05 -6.79
C GLY A 31 -0.03 -16.71 -5.34
N PRO A 32 -0.34 -17.70 -4.49
CA PRO A 32 -0.56 -17.45 -3.07
C PRO A 32 0.69 -16.79 -2.51
N LEU A 33 0.54 -15.58 -1.96
CA LEU A 33 1.58 -14.94 -1.17
C LEU A 33 1.90 -15.90 -0.02
N GLN A 34 3.02 -16.64 -0.11
CA GLN A 34 3.59 -17.37 1.02
C GLN A 34 4.22 -16.34 1.97
N LEU A 35 3.37 -15.54 2.59
CA LEU A 35 3.74 -14.56 3.59
C LEU A 35 4.01 -15.33 4.89
N ARG A 36 5.31 -15.51 5.21
CA ARG A 36 5.69 -15.94 6.56
C ARG A 36 5.22 -14.89 7.56
N TYR A 37 4.65 -15.34 8.67
CA TYR A 37 4.29 -14.46 9.75
C TYR A 37 5.53 -13.69 10.24
N SER A 38 5.36 -12.37 10.36
CA SER A 38 6.27 -11.50 11.11
C SER A 38 5.44 -10.49 11.89
N PRO A 39 5.84 -10.08 13.10
CA PRO A 39 5.10 -9.08 13.87
C PRO A 39 4.89 -7.77 13.10
N ALA A 40 5.92 -7.29 12.40
CA ALA A 40 5.82 -6.09 11.57
C ALA A 40 4.87 -6.26 10.38
N GLY A 41 4.89 -7.42 9.71
CA GLY A 41 3.96 -7.73 8.63
C GLY A 41 2.51 -7.82 9.13
N HIS A 42 2.30 -8.40 10.31
CA HIS A 42 0.97 -8.43 10.95
C HIS A 42 0.47 -7.01 11.25
N CYS A 43 1.29 -6.15 11.87
CA CYS A 43 0.95 -4.73 12.08
C CYS A 43 0.57 -4.03 10.77
N ALA A 44 1.37 -4.20 9.72
CA ALA A 44 1.11 -3.57 8.43
C ALA A 44 -0.24 -4.00 7.82
N VAL A 45 -0.56 -5.30 7.88
CA VAL A 45 -1.86 -5.82 7.40
C VAL A 45 -3.03 -5.24 8.21
N LEU A 46 -2.88 -5.06 9.52
CA LEU A 46 -3.92 -4.46 10.36
C LEU A 46 -4.16 -2.99 10.02
N VAL A 47 -3.09 -2.22 9.80
CA VAL A 47 -3.20 -0.82 9.36
C VAL A 47 -3.90 -0.73 8.00
N LEU A 48 -3.51 -1.57 7.04
CA LEU A 48 -4.15 -1.63 5.72
C LEU A 48 -5.63 -2.03 5.80
N ARG A 49 -5.97 -2.99 6.66
CA ARG A 49 -7.37 -3.39 6.92
C ARG A 49 -8.19 -2.24 7.49
N CYS A 50 -7.61 -1.44 8.40
CA CYS A 50 -8.27 -0.25 8.94
C CYS A 50 -8.52 0.79 7.86
N ALA A 51 -7.51 1.07 7.04
CA ALA A 51 -7.59 2.03 5.96
C ALA A 51 -8.62 1.61 4.88
N SER A 52 -8.64 0.33 4.49
CA SER A 52 -9.52 -0.15 3.42
C SER A 52 -10.98 -0.26 3.85
N SER A 53 -11.24 -0.59 5.11
CA SER A 53 -12.59 -0.84 5.63
C SER A 53 -13.14 0.30 6.49
N PHE A 54 -12.43 1.43 6.56
CA PHE A 54 -12.74 2.56 7.45
C PHE A 54 -12.96 2.13 8.91
N ARG A 55 -12.18 1.15 9.38
CA ARG A 55 -12.31 0.61 10.74
C ARG A 55 -11.42 1.36 11.72
N PRO A 56 -11.90 1.67 12.94
CA PRO A 56 -11.06 2.23 13.98
C PRO A 56 -10.07 1.17 14.48
N PHE A 57 -8.86 1.60 14.84
CA PHE A 57 -7.82 0.70 15.37
C PHE A 57 -8.23 -0.08 16.62
N HIS A 58 -9.25 0.38 17.34
CA HIS A 58 -9.76 -0.29 18.54
C HIS A 58 -10.26 -1.73 18.28
N PHE A 59 -10.54 -2.09 17.02
CA PHE A 59 -10.97 -3.44 16.65
C PHE A 59 -9.99 -4.55 17.08
N VAL A 60 -8.71 -4.23 17.28
CA VAL A 60 -7.73 -5.22 17.79
C VAL A 60 -8.03 -5.70 19.21
N ASN A 61 -8.85 -4.94 19.95
CA ASN A 61 -9.31 -5.33 21.27
C ASN A 61 -10.56 -6.22 21.24
N ASP A 62 -11.23 -6.33 20.09
CA ASP A 62 -12.47 -7.07 19.95
C ASP A 62 -12.25 -8.56 20.23
N HIS A 63 -13.18 -9.16 20.98
CA HIS A 63 -13.10 -10.57 21.37
C HIS A 63 -12.96 -11.49 20.16
N TRP A 64 -13.81 -11.30 19.14
CA TRP A 64 -13.82 -12.14 17.94
C TRP A 64 -12.55 -12.01 17.10
N TYR A 65 -11.92 -10.84 17.07
CA TYR A 65 -10.64 -10.68 16.40
C TYR A 65 -9.53 -11.45 17.14
N LYS A 66 -9.52 -11.41 18.47
CA LYS A 66 -8.56 -12.18 19.29
C LYS A 66 -8.72 -13.69 19.05
N VAL A 67 -9.97 -14.16 19.00
CA VAL A 67 -10.29 -15.56 18.69
C VAL A 67 -9.82 -15.94 17.28
N GLU A 68 -10.04 -15.07 16.27
CA GLU A 68 -9.56 -15.31 14.90
C GLU A 68 -8.03 -15.46 14.86
N VAL A 69 -7.30 -14.58 15.54
CA VAL A 69 -5.83 -14.63 15.60
C VAL A 69 -5.36 -15.91 16.28
N GLU A 70 -5.96 -16.28 17.41
CA GLU A 70 -5.60 -17.50 18.14
C GLU A 70 -5.87 -18.78 17.33
N MET A 71 -7.00 -18.83 16.61
CA MET A 71 -7.33 -19.96 15.73
C MET A 71 -6.37 -20.09 14.54
N ARG A 72 -5.87 -18.97 14.01
CA ARG A 72 -4.95 -18.97 12.87
C ARG A 72 -3.50 -19.19 13.28
N GLN A 73 -3.10 -18.62 14.42
CA GLN A 73 -1.73 -18.65 14.89
C GLN A 73 -1.68 -18.51 16.43
N PRO A 74 -1.72 -19.64 17.15
CA PRO A 74 -1.77 -19.66 18.61
C PRO A 74 -0.59 -18.92 19.25
N GLY A 75 -0.87 -18.20 20.35
CA GLY A 75 0.17 -17.47 21.09
C GLY A 75 0.69 -16.20 20.40
N THR A 76 0.00 -15.72 19.37
CA THR A 76 0.37 -14.48 18.69
C THR A 76 0.06 -13.25 19.55
N THR A 77 1.09 -12.47 19.86
CA THR A 77 0.91 -11.18 20.55
C THR A 77 0.25 -10.17 19.63
N ILE A 78 -0.98 -9.78 19.96
CA ILE A 78 -1.71 -8.75 19.22
C ILE A 78 -1.12 -7.37 19.54
N PRO A 79 -0.81 -6.54 18.52
CA PRO A 79 -0.29 -5.20 18.75
C PRO A 79 -1.33 -4.30 19.42
N SER A 80 -0.85 -3.40 20.28
CA SER A 80 -1.71 -2.41 20.92
C SER A 80 -2.21 -1.36 19.91
N VAL A 81 -3.32 -0.69 20.23
CA VAL A 81 -3.85 0.45 19.46
C VAL A 81 -2.80 1.57 19.30
N LEU A 82 -1.99 1.80 20.35
CA LEU A 82 -0.91 2.79 20.32
C LEU A 82 0.19 2.38 19.35
N THR A 83 0.54 1.09 19.31
CA THR A 83 1.50 0.51 18.36
C THR A 83 1.03 0.74 16.93
N LEU A 84 -0.22 0.37 16.62
CA LEU A 84 -0.79 0.59 15.29
C LEU A 84 -0.81 2.06 14.88
N THR A 85 -1.12 2.96 15.81
CA THR A 85 -1.13 4.40 15.53
C THR A 85 0.27 4.92 15.22
N ARG A 86 1.28 4.50 15.99
CA ARG A 86 2.70 4.85 15.76
C ARG A 86 3.19 4.31 14.43
N ASP A 87 2.92 3.03 14.16
CA ASP A 87 3.32 2.36 12.93
C ASP A 87 2.65 2.99 11.70
N THR A 88 1.37 3.36 11.81
CA THR A 88 0.64 4.10 10.77
C THR A 88 1.31 5.44 10.48
N LYS A 89 1.65 6.22 11.51
CA LYS A 89 2.35 7.50 11.34
C LYS A 89 3.70 7.31 10.65
N LEU A 90 4.43 6.25 11.00
CA LEU A 90 5.72 5.92 10.39
C LEU A 90 5.54 5.53 8.91
N LEU A 91 4.51 4.74 8.60
CA LEU A 91 4.12 4.38 7.24
C LEU A 91 3.78 5.62 6.41
N TYR A 92 2.95 6.54 6.93
CA TYR A 92 2.65 7.79 6.24
C TYR A 92 3.88 8.66 6.06
N LYS A 93 4.74 8.79 7.08
CA LYS A 93 5.95 9.61 6.97
C LYS A 93 6.88 9.08 5.88
N ASN A 94 7.11 7.78 5.84
CA ASN A 94 8.01 7.16 4.87
C ASN A 94 7.38 7.08 3.47
N GLY A 95 6.09 6.77 3.39
CA GLY A 95 5.33 6.74 2.15
C GLY A 95 5.13 8.12 1.53
N ALA A 96 4.92 9.16 2.34
CA ALA A 96 4.84 10.54 1.89
C ALA A 96 6.16 11.01 1.27
N VAL A 97 7.31 10.59 1.82
CA VAL A 97 8.62 10.86 1.21
C VAL A 97 8.71 10.22 -0.18
N GLN A 98 8.29 8.95 -0.33
CA GLN A 98 8.29 8.28 -1.63
C GLN A 98 7.32 8.92 -2.64
N LEU A 99 6.13 9.32 -2.19
CA LEU A 99 5.15 10.05 -3.01
C LEU A 99 5.68 11.44 -3.39
N GLN A 100 6.36 12.14 -2.49
CA GLN A 100 6.98 13.43 -2.76
C GLN A 100 8.06 13.29 -3.84
N TRP A 101 8.95 12.29 -3.72
CA TRP A 101 9.94 12.00 -4.76
C TRP A 101 9.29 11.67 -6.10
N TYR A 102 8.23 10.86 -6.09
CA TYR A 102 7.48 10.55 -7.31
C TYR A 102 6.86 11.81 -7.94
N LEU A 103 6.22 12.68 -7.14
CA LEU A 103 5.63 13.92 -7.63
C LEU A 103 6.71 14.87 -8.17
N LEU A 104 7.83 15.03 -7.48
CA LEU A 104 8.95 15.89 -7.93
C LEU A 104 9.63 15.38 -9.20
N VAL A 105 9.68 14.06 -9.41
CA VAL A 105 10.27 13.46 -10.62
C VAL A 105 9.31 13.46 -11.81
N ASN A 106 7.99 13.42 -11.57
CA ASN A 106 6.99 13.38 -12.65
C ASN A 106 6.34 14.74 -12.95
N TYR A 107 6.44 15.73 -12.06
CA TYR A 107 6.08 17.12 -12.34
C TYR A 107 7.35 17.95 -12.50
N ASP A 108 7.74 18.17 -13.77
CA ASP A 108 8.72 19.20 -14.11
C ASP A 108 8.07 20.57 -13.86
N PHE A 109 8.64 21.37 -12.95
CA PHE A 109 8.04 22.60 -12.41
C PHE A 109 8.16 23.81 -13.37
N THR A 110 8.05 23.58 -14.69
CA THR A 110 8.24 24.62 -15.71
C THR A 110 6.94 25.11 -16.37
N LEU A 111 5.77 24.66 -15.91
CA LEU A 111 4.49 24.95 -16.58
C LEU A 111 3.43 25.61 -15.68
N PHE A 112 3.81 26.64 -14.92
CA PHE A 112 2.89 27.70 -14.52
C PHE A 112 3.63 29.05 -14.47
N PRO A 113 3.65 29.85 -15.56
CA PRO A 113 3.97 31.25 -15.41
C PRO A 113 2.79 31.95 -14.72
N ASN A 114 3.14 32.66 -13.66
CA ASN A 114 2.35 33.59 -12.85
C ASN A 114 1.09 34.16 -13.53
N VAL A 115 -0.05 34.03 -12.85
CA VAL A 115 -1.17 34.98 -12.94
C VAL A 115 -1.37 35.55 -11.54
N ILE A 116 -0.79 36.73 -11.31
CA ILE A 116 -1.25 37.73 -10.34
C ILE A 116 -1.64 38.94 -11.17
#